data_AF-A0AAU1ZM20-F1
#
_entry.id   AF-A0AAU1ZM20-F1
#
_cell.length_a   1.000
_cell.length_b   1.000
_cell.length_c   1.000
_cell.angle_alpha   90.00
_cell.angle_beta   90.00
_cell.angle_gamma   90.00
#
_symmetry.space_group_name_H-M   'P 1'
#
loop_
_entity.id
_entity.type
_entity.pdbx_description
1 polymer ?
#
loop_
_entity_poly.entity_id
_entity_poly.type
_entity_poly.pdbx_seq_one_letter_code
_entity_poly.pdbx_strand_id
1 'polypeptide(L)'
;MERELERGPLAHGWADQRWTLARVKPLIGRLFHVSYTAEGTWRLLKRHRLVVAAAGPPRDRTRRHGRRAVEEGGVAAAGKSTAAVRGAWIVFEGEAGQPMTPPRARTWGRIGRTPVVRVRGRGSGRVSMAGMACYRPGERSRLIHAIREYRGRKDEPKGFSWRDFRDLVVRARIQLGGPIVLVCDNARIHLVPPLKAFFEANAHWLTVFQLPTYAPDLNPQEGVWSLVKRDIGNLAAADLGQLARAVKRKLKQIQYRPHLVDGCHTGTGLIMDNVGREGDRNAPAE
;
A
#
# COMPACT_ATOMS: atom_id res chain seq x y z
N MET A 1 25.81 15.82 -18.38
CA MET A 1 24.91 14.99 -17.55
C MET A 1 24.79 15.48 -16.11
N GLU A 2 25.88 15.65 -15.35
CA GLU A 2 25.81 16.02 -13.93
C GLU A 2 24.99 17.28 -13.64
N ARG A 3 25.18 18.36 -14.42
CA ARG A 3 24.39 19.60 -14.31
C ARG A 3 22.88 19.36 -14.47
N GLU A 4 22.50 18.45 -15.36
CA GLU A 4 21.08 18.14 -15.60
C GLU A 4 20.46 17.31 -14.47
N LEU A 5 21.25 16.45 -13.83
CA LEU A 5 20.81 15.75 -12.61
C LEU A 5 20.68 16.70 -11.43
N GLU A 6 21.52 17.73 -11.33
CA GLU A 6 21.46 18.76 -10.29
C GLU A 6 20.23 19.67 -10.42
N ARG A 7 19.79 19.98 -11.64
CA ARG A 7 18.50 20.67 -11.89
C ARG A 7 17.29 19.89 -11.36
N GLY A 8 17.45 18.58 -11.18
CA GLY A 8 16.46 17.69 -10.58
C GLY A 8 15.37 17.24 -11.57
N PRO A 9 14.66 16.13 -11.29
CA PRO A 9 13.69 15.57 -12.21
C PRO A 9 12.52 16.51 -12.55
N LEU A 10 12.11 17.41 -11.66
CA LEU A 10 11.04 18.38 -11.96
C LEU A 10 11.39 19.26 -13.17
N ALA A 11 12.65 19.69 -13.30
CA ALA A 11 13.11 20.51 -14.42
C ALA A 11 12.99 19.79 -15.78
N HIS A 12 12.80 18.47 -15.75
CA HIS A 12 12.73 17.59 -16.92
C HIS A 12 11.34 16.96 -17.09
N GLY A 13 10.32 17.54 -16.44
CA GLY A 13 8.91 17.17 -16.62
C GLY A 13 8.41 16.00 -15.75
N TRP A 14 9.21 15.48 -14.82
CA TRP A 14 8.75 14.45 -13.89
C TRP A 14 8.10 15.06 -12.66
N ALA A 15 6.92 14.54 -12.25
CA ALA A 15 6.13 15.11 -11.16
C ALA A 15 6.76 14.99 -9.75
N ASP A 16 7.73 14.09 -9.54
CA ASP A 16 8.42 13.92 -8.25
C ASP A 16 9.94 14.07 -8.41
N GLN A 17 10.64 14.38 -7.32
CA GLN A 17 12.06 14.73 -7.35
C GLN A 17 13.00 13.53 -7.19
N ARG A 18 12.64 12.36 -7.70
CA ARG A 18 13.50 11.16 -7.67
C ARG A 18 14.18 10.88 -9.00
N TRP A 19 15.50 10.76 -8.95
CA TRP A 19 16.27 10.07 -9.97
C TRP A 19 16.20 8.58 -9.72
N THR A 20 15.67 7.85 -10.70
CA THR A 20 15.72 6.38 -10.81
C THR A 20 16.41 6.02 -12.11
N LEU A 21 16.95 4.79 -12.24
CA LEU A 21 17.55 4.35 -13.50
C LEU A 21 16.56 4.47 -14.67
N ALA A 22 15.29 4.18 -14.43
CA ALA A 22 14.21 4.30 -15.41
C ALA A 22 13.93 5.76 -15.86
N ARG A 23 14.42 6.77 -15.14
CA ARG A 23 14.32 8.20 -15.52
C ARG A 23 15.62 8.74 -16.08
N VAL A 24 16.75 8.31 -15.50
CA VAL A 24 18.06 8.74 -15.98
C VAL A 24 18.35 8.17 -17.37
N LYS A 25 17.99 6.91 -17.62
CA LYS A 25 18.15 6.28 -18.95
C LYS A 25 17.49 7.10 -20.08
N PRO A 26 16.17 7.42 -20.03
CA PRO A 26 15.55 8.23 -21.08
C PRO A 26 16.04 9.67 -21.09
N LEU A 27 16.51 10.23 -19.96
CA LEU A 27 17.16 11.54 -19.96
C LEU A 27 18.44 11.54 -20.79
N ILE A 28 19.29 10.52 -20.62
CA ILE A 28 20.52 10.36 -21.42
C ILE A 28 20.14 10.31 -22.91
N GLY A 29 19.16 9.48 -23.25
CA GLY A 29 18.69 9.34 -24.62
C GLY A 29 18.22 10.66 -25.24
N ARG A 30 17.46 11.48 -24.49
CA ARG A 30 16.96 12.77 -24.99
C ARG A 30 18.05 13.84 -25.16
N LEU A 31 19.02 13.88 -24.26
CA LEU A 31 20.03 14.95 -24.23
C LEU A 31 21.25 14.64 -25.10
N PHE A 32 21.61 13.36 -25.21
CA PHE A 32 22.87 12.94 -25.82
C PHE A 32 22.66 11.97 -26.98
N HIS A 33 21.41 11.60 -27.29
CA HIS A 33 21.07 10.64 -28.36
C HIS A 33 21.76 9.27 -28.23
N VAL A 34 22.17 8.90 -27.00
CA VAL A 34 22.80 7.62 -26.67
C VAL A 34 21.89 6.80 -25.75
N SER A 35 21.78 5.50 -26.02
CA SER A 35 21.00 4.56 -25.20
C SER A 35 21.89 3.68 -24.34
N TYR A 36 21.53 3.51 -23.07
CA TYR A 36 22.19 2.58 -22.15
C TYR A 36 21.23 1.48 -21.68
N THR A 37 21.76 0.31 -21.32
CA THR A 37 21.02 -0.67 -20.49
C THR A 37 20.82 -0.12 -19.07
N ALA A 38 19.92 -0.72 -18.28
CA ALA A 38 19.74 -0.30 -16.88
C ALA A 38 21.05 -0.45 -16.08
N GLU A 39 21.77 -1.55 -16.31
CA GLU A 39 23.08 -1.80 -15.73
C GLU A 39 24.13 -0.80 -16.23
N GLY A 40 24.20 -0.53 -17.53
CA GLY A 40 25.11 0.47 -18.09
C GLY A 40 24.86 1.86 -17.51
N THR A 41 23.59 2.24 -17.33
CA THR A 41 23.19 3.48 -16.65
C THR A 41 23.67 3.48 -15.20
N TRP A 42 23.53 2.37 -14.47
CA TRP A 42 24.01 2.25 -13.09
C TRP A 42 25.53 2.40 -12.98
N ARG A 43 26.30 1.71 -13.85
CA ARG A 43 27.77 1.79 -13.89
C ARG A 43 28.22 3.21 -14.22
N LEU A 44 27.56 3.87 -15.17
CA LEU A 44 27.81 5.27 -15.51
C LEU A 44 27.61 6.19 -14.29
N LEU A 45 26.49 6.05 -13.57
CA LEU A 45 26.23 6.87 -12.39
C LEU A 45 27.27 6.63 -11.28
N LYS A 46 27.71 5.39 -11.09
CA LYS A 46 28.80 5.08 -10.15
C LYS A 46 30.12 5.74 -10.54
N ARG A 47 30.48 5.72 -11.82
CA ARG A 47 31.68 6.40 -12.35
C ARG A 47 31.65 7.91 -12.09
N HIS A 48 30.47 8.52 -12.15
CA HIS A 48 30.23 9.93 -11.82
C HIS A 48 30.04 10.20 -10.32
N ARG A 49 30.46 9.26 -9.45
CA ARG A 49 30.38 9.39 -7.98
C ARG A 49 28.98 9.71 -7.47
N LEU A 50 27.95 9.13 -8.11
CA LEU A 50 26.57 9.20 -7.64
C LEU A 50 26.22 7.94 -6.83
N VAL A 51 25.43 8.11 -5.78
CA VAL A 51 24.92 7.03 -4.90
C VAL A 51 23.45 7.23 -4.60
N VAL A 52 22.76 6.14 -4.27
CA VAL A 52 21.37 6.15 -3.85
C VAL A 52 21.30 6.52 -2.36
N ALA A 53 20.90 7.76 -2.05
CA ALA A 53 20.77 8.29 -0.70
C ALA A 53 19.32 8.70 -0.41
N ALA A 54 18.92 8.71 0.87
CA ALA A 54 17.63 9.30 1.27
C ALA A 54 17.69 10.83 1.11
N ALA A 55 16.65 11.43 0.54
CA ALA A 55 16.54 12.88 0.45
C ALA A 55 16.15 13.49 1.81
N GLY A 56 16.81 14.58 2.22
CA GLY A 56 16.49 15.31 3.46
C GLY A 56 17.64 16.16 4.01
N PRO A 57 17.38 17.06 4.97
CA PRO A 57 18.46 17.76 5.69
C PRO A 57 19.28 16.76 6.54
N PRO A 58 20.58 17.05 6.81
CA PRO A 58 21.37 16.23 7.72
C PRO A 58 20.74 16.26 9.12
N ARG A 59 20.49 15.08 9.71
CA ARG A 59 20.10 14.95 11.12
C ARG A 59 20.71 13.70 11.74
N ASP A 60 21.02 13.87 13.02
CA ASP A 60 21.55 12.85 13.92
C ASP A 60 20.54 11.70 14.10
N ARG A 61 21.07 10.48 14.18
CA ARG A 61 20.29 9.25 14.20
C ARG A 61 19.76 9.00 15.61
N THR A 62 18.53 9.38 15.90
CA THR A 62 17.81 8.76 17.00
C THR A 62 17.45 7.32 16.62
N ARG A 63 18.17 6.36 17.22
CA ARG A 63 17.86 4.94 17.18
C ARG A 63 16.44 4.74 17.72
N ARG A 64 15.53 4.22 16.89
CA ARG A 64 14.28 3.63 17.41
C ARG A 64 14.62 2.24 17.95
N HIS A 65 14.43 2.09 19.25
CA HIS A 65 14.63 0.86 20.02
C HIS A 65 13.67 -0.26 19.57
N GLY A 66 14.20 -1.48 19.57
CA GLY A 66 13.50 -2.68 20.02
C GLY A 66 12.55 -3.37 19.04
N ARG A 67 13.07 -4.33 18.28
CA ARG A 67 12.28 -5.51 17.89
C ARG A 67 12.02 -6.31 19.16
N ARG A 68 10.77 -6.49 19.57
CA ARG A 68 10.38 -7.61 20.43
C ARG A 68 9.85 -8.70 19.53
N ALA A 69 10.46 -9.87 19.61
CA ALA A 69 9.90 -11.10 19.05
C ALA A 69 8.54 -11.33 19.74
N VAL A 70 7.51 -11.55 18.94
CA VAL A 70 6.22 -12.04 19.42
C VAL A 70 6.24 -13.54 19.17
N GLU A 71 5.98 -14.32 20.22
CA GLU A 71 5.80 -15.76 20.18
C GLU A 71 4.76 -16.17 19.14
N GLU A 72 5.01 -17.32 18.52
CA GLU A 72 4.18 -17.99 17.54
C GLU A 72 2.79 -18.33 18.11
N GLY A 73 1.86 -17.38 18.00
CA GLY A 73 0.42 -17.60 18.11
C GLY A 73 -0.19 -17.52 16.72
N GLY A 74 -0.08 -18.60 15.96
CA GLY A 74 -0.62 -18.68 14.61
C GLY A 74 -2.11 -18.31 14.55
N VAL A 75 -2.54 -17.82 13.39
CA VAL A 75 -3.97 -17.60 13.03
C VAL A 75 -4.69 -18.96 12.83
N ALA A 76 -4.37 -19.95 13.66
CA ALA A 76 -5.02 -21.24 13.79
C ALA A 76 -5.83 -21.36 15.11
N ALA A 77 -5.71 -20.42 16.04
CA ALA A 77 -6.39 -20.45 17.34
C ALA A 77 -7.65 -19.57 17.38
N ALA A 78 -8.57 -19.78 16.44
CA ALA A 78 -9.97 -19.40 16.63
C ALA A 78 -10.84 -20.49 16.00
N GLY A 79 -11.03 -21.59 16.73
CA GLY A 79 -11.92 -22.70 16.40
C GLY A 79 -13.40 -22.29 16.39
N LYS A 80 -13.78 -21.37 15.51
CA LYS A 80 -15.16 -21.00 15.20
C LYS A 80 -15.39 -21.23 13.70
N SER A 81 -15.81 -22.47 13.40
CA SER A 81 -16.30 -22.97 12.12
C SER A 81 -15.43 -22.70 10.88
N THR A 82 -14.52 -23.64 10.62
CA THR A 82 -13.85 -23.86 9.32
C THR A 82 -14.82 -24.00 8.13
N ALA A 83 -16.12 -24.18 8.36
CA ALA A 83 -17.13 -24.24 7.29
C ALA A 83 -17.46 -22.86 6.70
N ALA A 84 -17.41 -21.76 7.49
CA ALA A 84 -17.70 -20.40 7.02
C ALA A 84 -16.63 -19.84 6.05
N VAL A 85 -15.44 -20.45 6.04
CA VAL A 85 -14.31 -20.07 5.17
C VAL A 85 -14.41 -20.74 3.80
N ARG A 86 -15.11 -21.87 3.69
CA ARG A 86 -15.20 -22.63 2.43
C ARG A 86 -16.01 -21.85 1.39
N GLY A 87 -15.31 -21.37 0.36
CA GLY A 87 -15.90 -20.59 -0.73
C GLY A 87 -16.15 -19.11 -0.42
N ALA A 88 -15.74 -18.62 0.74
CA ALA A 88 -15.80 -17.20 1.07
C ALA A 88 -14.59 -16.43 0.53
N TRP A 89 -14.78 -15.13 0.34
CA TRP A 89 -13.69 -14.19 0.12
C TRP A 89 -13.10 -13.78 1.46
N ILE A 90 -11.78 -13.89 1.61
CA ILE A 90 -11.04 -13.34 2.73
C ILE A 90 -10.65 -11.91 2.36
N VAL A 91 -11.15 -10.95 3.13
CA VAL A 91 -11.04 -9.53 2.84
C VAL A 91 -10.32 -8.83 3.98
N PHE A 92 -9.07 -8.43 3.76
CA PHE A 92 -8.31 -7.63 4.72
C PHE A 92 -8.57 -6.16 4.48
N GLU A 93 -9.12 -5.50 5.49
CA GLU A 93 -9.41 -4.07 5.50
C GLU A 93 -8.29 -3.28 6.19
N GLY A 94 -8.10 -2.03 5.78
CA GLY A 94 -7.33 -1.06 6.55
C GLY A 94 -7.34 0.33 5.95
N GLU A 95 -6.83 1.28 6.72
CA GLU A 95 -6.72 2.67 6.29
C GLU A 95 -5.31 3.25 6.41
N ALA A 96 -5.03 4.21 5.53
CA ALA A 96 -3.84 5.02 5.63
C ALA A 96 -4.13 6.45 5.20
N GLY A 97 -3.42 7.40 5.77
CA GLY A 97 -3.52 8.80 5.34
C GLY A 97 -2.18 9.37 4.94
N GLN A 98 -2.22 10.20 3.91
CA GLN A 98 -1.06 10.88 3.35
C GLN A 98 -1.25 12.40 3.47
N PRO A 99 -0.51 13.09 4.35
CA PRO A 99 -0.50 14.54 4.40
C PRO A 99 0.20 15.13 3.16
N MET A 100 0.10 16.45 2.99
CA MET A 100 0.81 17.19 1.94
C MET A 100 2.34 17.00 1.97
N THR A 101 2.91 16.69 3.13
CA THR A 101 4.33 16.34 3.23
C THR A 101 4.54 14.93 2.69
N PRO A 102 5.30 14.75 1.58
CA PRO A 102 5.45 13.44 0.97
C PRO A 102 6.33 12.51 1.83
N PRO A 103 6.19 11.17 1.67
CA PRO A 103 7.13 10.22 2.23
C PRO A 103 8.54 10.47 1.69
N ARG A 104 9.55 10.28 2.53
CA ARG A 104 10.94 10.34 2.07
C ARG A 104 11.27 9.10 1.27
N ALA A 105 11.84 9.31 0.10
CA ALA A 105 12.34 8.24 -0.75
C ALA A 105 13.81 8.44 -1.09
N ARG A 106 14.47 7.32 -1.39
CA ARG A 106 15.84 7.33 -1.88
C ARG A 106 15.88 7.82 -3.33
N THR A 107 16.92 8.57 -3.66
CA THR A 107 17.18 9.09 -5.00
C THR A 107 18.68 9.05 -5.27
N TRP A 108 19.07 8.96 -6.54
CA TRP A 108 20.46 9.18 -6.91
C TRP A 108 20.88 10.63 -6.62
N GLY A 109 22.05 10.78 -6.02
CA GLY A 109 22.68 12.06 -5.69
C GLY A 109 24.19 11.91 -5.53
N ARG A 110 24.93 13.02 -5.47
CA ARG A 110 26.40 12.98 -5.42
C ARG A 110 26.87 12.44 -4.07
N ILE A 111 27.92 11.63 -4.07
CA ILE A 111 28.61 11.20 -2.85
C ILE A 111 29.01 12.45 -2.05
N GLY A 112 28.77 12.44 -0.74
CA GLY A 112 29.08 13.56 0.16
C GLY A 112 28.13 14.75 0.10
N ARG A 113 27.14 14.76 -0.82
CA ARG A 113 26.12 15.83 -0.91
C ARG A 113 24.72 15.23 -0.76
N THR A 114 24.08 15.46 0.38
CA THR A 114 22.73 14.95 0.63
C THR A 114 21.72 15.62 -0.32
N PRO A 115 20.93 14.86 -1.09
CA PRO A 115 19.91 15.43 -1.96
C PRO A 115 18.85 16.18 -1.16
N VAL A 116 18.63 17.45 -1.52
CA VAL A 116 17.58 18.29 -0.90
C VAL A 116 16.39 18.35 -1.84
N VAL A 117 15.25 17.85 -1.37
CA VAL A 117 13.96 17.96 -2.07
C VAL A 117 13.15 19.04 -1.39
N ARG A 118 12.95 20.18 -2.06
CA ARG A 118 12.08 21.25 -1.58
C ARG A 118 10.62 20.89 -1.90
N VAL A 119 9.78 20.92 -0.87
CA VAL A 119 8.34 20.66 -0.97
C VAL A 119 7.58 21.77 -0.27
N ARG A 120 6.33 22.01 -0.66
CA ARG A 120 5.43 22.88 0.10
C ARG A 120 5.08 22.19 1.41
N GLY A 121 5.77 22.55 2.49
CA GLY A 121 5.58 21.95 3.82
C GLY A 121 4.41 22.53 4.62
N ARG A 122 3.86 23.70 4.23
CA ARG A 122 2.71 24.34 4.86
C ARG A 122 1.47 24.12 4.00
N GLY A 123 0.68 23.12 4.34
CA GLY A 123 -0.64 22.88 3.75
C GLY A 123 -1.52 22.09 4.71
N SER A 124 -2.65 22.66 5.11
CA SER A 124 -3.70 21.98 5.86
C SER A 124 -4.43 21.02 4.92
N GLY A 125 -3.91 19.81 4.74
CA GLY A 125 -4.60 18.84 3.89
C GLY A 125 -3.98 17.46 3.91
N ARG A 126 -4.83 16.46 3.69
CA ARG A 126 -4.42 15.05 3.55
C ARG A 126 -5.36 14.30 2.63
N VAL A 127 -4.84 13.24 2.04
CA VAL A 127 -5.63 12.22 1.36
C VAL A 127 -5.71 11.02 2.30
N SER A 128 -6.93 10.67 2.70
CA SER A 128 -7.21 9.44 3.45
C SER A 128 -7.60 8.35 2.45
N MET A 129 -7.11 7.14 2.65
CA MET A 129 -7.34 5.95 1.82
C MET A 129 -7.90 4.86 2.73
N ALA A 130 -8.91 4.14 2.24
CA ALA A 130 -9.40 2.90 2.82
C ALA A 130 -9.35 1.83 1.74
N GLY A 131 -8.97 0.60 2.10
CA GLY A 131 -8.70 -0.47 1.15
C GLY A 131 -9.14 -1.82 1.67
N MET A 132 -9.53 -2.68 0.73
CA MET A 132 -9.90 -4.08 0.93
C MET A 132 -9.12 -4.93 -0.06
N ALA A 133 -8.24 -5.78 0.46
CA ALA A 133 -7.46 -6.73 -0.30
C ALA A 133 -8.16 -8.06 -0.16
N CYS A 134 -8.70 -8.53 -1.28
CA CYS A 134 -9.65 -9.61 -1.32
C CYS A 134 -9.00 -10.81 -1.99
N TYR A 135 -9.06 -11.95 -1.31
CA TYR A 135 -8.45 -13.21 -1.72
C TYR A 135 -9.48 -14.32 -1.65
N ARG A 136 -9.43 -15.24 -2.62
CA ARG A 136 -10.16 -16.50 -2.57
C ARG A 136 -9.37 -17.52 -3.40
N PRO A 137 -9.12 -18.74 -2.90
CA PRO A 137 -8.41 -19.76 -3.67
C PRO A 137 -9.09 -20.01 -5.02
N GLY A 138 -8.28 -20.13 -6.08
CA GLY A 138 -8.75 -20.30 -7.47
C GLY A 138 -9.29 -19.03 -8.13
N GLU A 139 -9.43 -17.92 -7.40
CA GLU A 139 -9.93 -16.65 -7.93
C GLU A 139 -8.82 -15.60 -8.03
N ARG A 140 -8.99 -14.67 -8.97
CA ARG A 140 -8.11 -13.52 -9.10
C ARG A 140 -8.28 -12.58 -7.89
N SER A 141 -7.19 -12.29 -7.18
CA SER A 141 -7.17 -11.31 -6.10
C SER A 141 -7.59 -9.91 -6.57
N ARG A 142 -8.26 -9.17 -5.67
CA ARG A 142 -8.84 -7.86 -5.98
C ARG A 142 -8.45 -6.82 -4.93
N LEU A 143 -8.29 -5.58 -5.37
CA LEU A 143 -8.20 -4.41 -4.50
C LEU A 143 -9.44 -3.54 -4.71
N ILE A 144 -10.24 -3.39 -3.67
CA ILE A 144 -11.35 -2.44 -3.63
C ILE A 144 -10.93 -1.31 -2.71
N HIS A 145 -11.11 -0.07 -3.13
CA HIS A 145 -10.62 1.07 -2.36
C HIS A 145 -11.55 2.28 -2.44
N ALA A 146 -11.39 3.16 -1.47
CA ALA A 146 -11.99 4.48 -1.44
C ALA A 146 -10.93 5.50 -1.02
N ILE A 147 -11.13 6.76 -1.42
CA ILE A 147 -10.30 7.86 -0.92
C ILE A 147 -11.17 9.05 -0.52
N ARG A 148 -10.68 9.83 0.44
CA ARG A 148 -11.24 11.12 0.83
C ARG A 148 -10.15 12.18 0.87
N GLU A 149 -10.45 13.34 0.33
CA GLU A 149 -9.63 14.54 0.49
C GLU A 149 -10.13 15.28 1.74
N TYR A 150 -9.22 15.61 2.64
CA TYR A 150 -9.48 16.48 3.78
C TYR A 150 -8.72 17.79 3.56
N ARG A 151 -9.43 18.90 3.56
CA ARG A 151 -8.91 20.24 3.28
C ARG A 151 -8.69 21.09 4.53
N GLY A 152 -9.01 20.57 5.70
CA GLY A 152 -8.85 21.32 6.95
C GLY A 152 -9.99 22.30 7.23
N ARG A 153 -11.14 22.14 6.58
CA ARG A 153 -12.29 23.03 6.79
C ARG A 153 -12.93 22.73 8.15
N LYS A 154 -13.60 23.74 8.73
CA LYS A 154 -14.39 23.58 9.96
C LYS A 154 -15.43 22.47 9.73
N ASP A 155 -15.58 21.58 10.71
CA ASP A 155 -16.53 20.46 10.71
C ASP A 155 -16.32 19.41 9.59
N GLU A 156 -15.23 19.50 8.83
CA GLU A 156 -14.89 18.49 7.82
C GLU A 156 -14.33 17.23 8.49
N PRO A 157 -14.87 16.03 8.20
CA PRO A 157 -14.34 14.79 8.75
C PRO A 157 -12.89 14.55 8.30
N LYS A 158 -12.00 14.30 9.26
CA LYS A 158 -10.56 14.07 9.01
C LYS A 158 -10.24 12.76 8.29
N GLY A 159 -11.23 11.90 8.07
CA GLY A 159 -11.05 10.55 7.52
C GLY A 159 -12.39 9.89 7.21
N PHE A 160 -12.38 8.56 7.23
CA PHE A 160 -13.56 7.74 7.00
C PHE A 160 -14.44 7.69 8.23
N SER A 161 -15.75 7.74 8.02
CA SER A 161 -16.76 7.46 9.03
C SER A 161 -17.18 5.99 8.97
N TRP A 162 -17.91 5.53 9.99
CA TRP A 162 -18.48 4.19 9.98
C TRP A 162 -19.42 3.94 8.79
N ARG A 163 -20.09 4.97 8.28
CA ARG A 163 -20.95 4.88 7.08
C ARG A 163 -20.12 4.63 5.84
N ASP A 164 -18.98 5.30 5.72
CA ASP A 164 -18.08 5.07 4.59
C ASP A 164 -17.51 3.65 4.60
N PHE A 165 -17.13 3.16 5.78
CA PHE A 165 -16.66 1.79 5.95
C PHE A 165 -17.76 0.78 5.58
N ARG A 166 -18.98 0.96 6.09
CA ARG A 166 -20.15 0.16 5.71
C ARG A 166 -20.33 0.15 4.18
N ASP A 167 -20.30 1.31 3.54
CA ASP A 167 -20.51 1.42 2.09
C ASP A 167 -19.38 0.74 1.31
N LEU A 168 -18.15 0.71 1.86
CA LEU A 168 -17.04 -0.04 1.30
C LEU A 168 -17.25 -1.56 1.41
N VAL A 169 -17.75 -2.05 2.54
CA VAL A 169 -18.11 -3.48 2.72
C VAL A 169 -19.23 -3.89 1.75
N VAL A 170 -20.27 -3.06 1.62
CA VAL A 170 -21.37 -3.31 0.67
C VAL A 170 -20.85 -3.33 -0.77
N ARG A 171 -19.97 -2.39 -1.14
CA ARG A 171 -19.31 -2.39 -2.45
C ARG A 171 -18.52 -3.68 -2.68
N ALA A 172 -17.82 -4.17 -1.67
CA ALA A 172 -17.10 -5.43 -1.76
C ALA A 172 -18.05 -6.61 -1.97
N ARG A 173 -19.15 -6.70 -1.22
CA ARG A 173 -20.17 -7.74 -1.41
C ARG A 173 -20.68 -7.78 -2.85
N ILE A 174 -21.02 -6.62 -3.42
CA ILE A 174 -21.50 -6.50 -4.81
C ILE A 174 -20.44 -6.96 -5.81
N GLN A 175 -19.19 -6.52 -5.66
CA GLN A 175 -18.13 -6.82 -6.63
C GLN A 175 -17.57 -8.24 -6.54
N LEU A 176 -17.64 -8.86 -5.36
CA LEU A 176 -17.08 -10.18 -5.09
C LEU A 176 -18.11 -11.30 -5.30
N GLY A 177 -19.41 -11.00 -5.20
CA GLY A 177 -20.50 -11.94 -5.50
C GLY A 177 -20.61 -13.14 -4.53
N GLY A 178 -19.79 -13.21 -3.48
CA GLY A 178 -19.74 -14.33 -2.53
C GLY A 178 -19.79 -13.88 -1.07
N PRO A 179 -19.91 -14.82 -0.12
CA PRO A 179 -19.78 -14.52 1.30
C PRO A 179 -18.40 -13.94 1.60
N ILE A 180 -18.31 -13.10 2.62
CA ILE A 180 -17.11 -12.37 3.00
C ILE A 180 -16.72 -12.74 4.42
N VAL A 181 -15.46 -13.13 4.56
CA VAL A 181 -14.72 -13.13 5.83
C VAL A 181 -13.90 -11.84 5.87
N LEU A 182 -14.42 -10.84 6.59
CA LEU A 182 -13.80 -9.54 6.75
C LEU A 182 -12.83 -9.56 7.93
N VAL A 183 -11.57 -9.22 7.68
CA VAL A 183 -10.51 -9.13 8.69
C VAL A 183 -10.17 -7.66 8.88
N CYS A 184 -10.51 -7.12 10.04
CA CYS A 184 -10.28 -5.72 10.41
C CYS A 184 -9.19 -5.59 11.48
N ASP A 185 -8.52 -4.45 11.53
CA ASP A 185 -7.76 -4.07 12.72
C ASP A 185 -8.70 -3.52 13.83
N ASN A 186 -8.10 -3.10 14.95
CA ASN A 186 -8.84 -2.56 16.10
C ASN A 186 -9.04 -1.04 16.03
N ALA A 187 -9.09 -0.44 14.84
CA ALA A 187 -9.40 0.98 14.70
C ALA A 187 -10.75 1.31 15.35
N ARG A 188 -10.82 2.44 16.07
CA ARG A 188 -12.01 2.84 16.85
C ARG A 188 -13.29 2.88 16.02
N ILE A 189 -13.18 3.20 14.73
CA ILE A 189 -14.33 3.25 13.82
C ILE A 189 -14.95 1.86 13.59
N HIS A 190 -14.18 0.77 13.74
CA HIS A 190 -14.65 -0.62 13.62
C HIS A 190 -15.44 -1.08 14.85
N LEU A 191 -15.33 -0.35 15.96
CA LEU A 191 -15.89 -0.73 17.25
C LEU A 191 -17.20 -0.01 17.58
N VAL A 192 -17.64 0.94 16.74
CA VAL A 192 -18.82 1.76 17.03
C VAL A 192 -20.12 0.95 16.93
N PRO A 193 -21.12 1.19 17.81
CA PRO A 193 -22.35 0.40 17.85
C PRO A 193 -23.10 0.31 16.52
N PRO A 194 -23.28 1.40 15.74
CA PRO A 194 -24.00 1.31 14.45
C PRO A 194 -23.35 0.37 13.44
N LEU A 195 -22.02 0.25 13.48
CA LEU A 195 -21.30 -0.64 12.57
C LEU A 195 -21.36 -2.09 13.04
N LYS A 196 -21.32 -2.33 14.36
CA LYS A 196 -21.56 -3.66 14.94
C LYS A 196 -22.96 -4.18 14.60
N ALA A 197 -23.99 -3.34 14.75
CA ALA A 197 -25.36 -3.68 14.38
C ALA A 197 -25.47 -4.02 12.88
N PHE A 198 -24.73 -3.31 12.01
CA PHE A 198 -24.65 -3.65 10.59
C PHE A 198 -24.01 -5.03 10.37
N PHE A 199 -22.94 -5.38 11.09
CA PHE A 199 -22.32 -6.71 10.99
C PHE A 199 -23.28 -7.82 11.43
N GLU A 200 -23.94 -7.65 12.57
CA GLU A 200 -24.90 -8.62 13.11
C GLU A 200 -26.08 -8.85 12.15
N ALA A 201 -26.66 -7.77 11.62
CA ALA A 201 -27.76 -7.85 10.65
C ALA A 201 -27.38 -8.56 9.34
N ASN A 202 -26.08 -8.65 9.03
CA ASN A 202 -25.56 -9.23 7.79
C ASN A 202 -24.76 -10.53 8.02
N ALA A 203 -24.86 -11.13 9.21
CA ALA A 203 -24.10 -12.33 9.60
C ALA A 203 -24.28 -13.54 8.65
N HIS A 204 -25.38 -13.59 7.90
CA HIS A 204 -25.66 -14.65 6.91
C HIS A 204 -24.72 -14.63 5.68
N TRP A 205 -24.04 -13.51 5.40
CA TRP A 205 -23.02 -13.43 4.34
C TRP A 205 -21.73 -12.74 4.76
N LEU A 206 -21.70 -12.11 5.94
CA LEU A 206 -20.56 -11.36 6.46
C LEU A 206 -20.11 -11.94 7.80
N THR A 207 -18.94 -12.57 7.80
CA THR A 207 -18.25 -12.96 9.03
C THR A 207 -17.13 -11.96 9.29
N VAL A 208 -17.03 -11.43 10.52
CA VAL A 208 -16.02 -10.41 10.86
C VAL A 208 -15.05 -10.94 11.91
N PHE A 209 -13.76 -10.83 11.62
CA PHE A 209 -12.67 -11.12 12.56
C PHE A 209 -11.86 -9.85 12.82
N GLN A 210 -11.42 -9.70 14.07
CA GLN A 210 -10.51 -8.64 14.47
C GLN A 210 -9.11 -9.20 14.62
N LEU A 211 -8.12 -8.51 14.05
CA LEU A 211 -6.73 -8.84 14.25
C LEU A 211 -6.33 -8.60 15.72
N PRO A 212 -5.35 -9.35 16.24
CA PRO A 212 -4.73 -9.04 17.52
C PRO A 212 -4.19 -7.60 17.53
N THR A 213 -4.26 -6.96 18.69
CA THR A 213 -3.72 -5.61 18.86
C THR A 213 -2.23 -5.58 18.51
N TYR A 214 -1.80 -4.55 17.79
CA TYR A 214 -0.40 -4.35 17.36
C TYR A 214 0.16 -5.43 16.41
N ALA A 215 -0.68 -6.04 15.57
CA ALA A 215 -0.24 -6.96 14.52
C ALA A 215 -0.35 -6.38 13.08
N PRO A 216 0.27 -5.21 12.78
CA PRO A 216 0.17 -4.62 11.44
C PRO A 216 0.84 -5.49 10.37
N ASP A 217 1.86 -6.27 10.74
CA ASP A 217 2.59 -7.15 9.82
C ASP A 217 1.74 -8.31 9.29
N LEU A 218 0.61 -8.60 9.94
CA LEU A 218 -0.37 -9.60 9.47
C LEU A 218 -1.38 -9.02 8.47
N ASN A 219 -1.42 -7.71 8.28
CA ASN A 219 -2.37 -7.05 7.38
C ASN A 219 -1.72 -6.72 6.03
N PRO A 220 -2.07 -7.39 4.92
CA PRO A 220 -1.50 -7.11 3.61
C PRO A 220 -1.80 -5.69 3.10
N GLN A 221 -2.76 -4.96 3.69
CA GLN A 221 -2.97 -3.54 3.41
C GLN A 221 -1.71 -2.70 3.68
N GLU A 222 -0.88 -3.03 4.67
CA GLU A 222 0.37 -2.32 4.91
C GLU A 222 1.34 -2.41 3.73
N GLY A 223 1.35 -3.55 3.03
CA GLY A 223 2.05 -3.73 1.76
C GLY A 223 1.49 -2.82 0.67
N VAL A 224 0.15 -2.76 0.53
CA VAL A 224 -0.53 -1.89 -0.44
C VAL A 224 -0.20 -0.42 -0.16
N TRP A 225 -0.28 0.02 1.09
CA TRP A 225 0.08 1.37 1.51
C TRP A 225 1.55 1.68 1.27
N SER A 226 2.43 0.70 1.49
CA SER A 226 3.86 0.83 1.18
C SER A 226 4.11 1.02 -0.31
N LEU A 227 3.39 0.30 -1.19
CA LEU A 227 3.46 0.50 -2.64
C LEU A 227 2.98 1.89 -3.05
N VAL A 228 1.90 2.40 -2.44
CA VAL A 228 1.39 3.75 -2.68
C VAL A 228 2.40 4.80 -2.21
N LYS A 229 2.83 4.74 -0.93
CA LYS A 229 3.78 5.68 -0.33
C LYS A 229 5.12 5.69 -1.07
N ARG A 230 5.57 4.54 -1.56
CA ARG A 230 6.74 4.45 -2.43
C ARG A 230 6.50 5.16 -3.76
N ASP A 231 5.32 5.08 -4.39
CA ASP A 231 5.05 5.79 -5.65
C ASP A 231 5.06 7.31 -5.50
N ILE A 232 4.57 7.83 -4.37
CA ILE A 232 4.52 9.28 -4.08
C ILE A 232 5.74 9.80 -3.30
N GLY A 233 6.77 8.98 -3.13
CA GLY A 233 7.97 9.37 -2.41
C GLY A 233 8.66 10.58 -3.05
N ASN A 234 9.00 11.58 -2.24
CA ASN A 234 9.55 12.87 -2.68
C ASN A 234 8.68 13.62 -3.71
N LEU A 235 7.37 13.35 -3.77
CA LEU A 235 6.43 14.07 -4.62
C LEU A 235 6.30 15.52 -4.15
N ALA A 236 6.72 16.46 -4.99
CA ALA A 236 6.55 17.88 -4.75
C ALA A 236 5.19 18.36 -5.27
N ALA A 237 4.11 17.83 -4.67
CA ALA A 237 2.75 18.23 -5.05
C ALA A 237 2.52 19.73 -4.79
N ALA A 238 2.00 20.43 -5.79
CA ALA A 238 1.65 21.84 -5.72
C ALA A 238 0.44 22.09 -4.82
N ASP A 239 -0.52 21.16 -4.81
CA ASP A 239 -1.76 21.21 -4.05
C ASP A 239 -2.28 19.79 -3.70
N LEU A 240 -3.35 19.74 -2.89
CA LEU A 240 -3.98 18.50 -2.46
C LEU A 240 -4.57 17.69 -3.62
N GLY A 241 -5.06 18.36 -4.67
CA GLY A 241 -5.62 17.71 -5.85
C GLY A 241 -4.55 16.95 -6.65
N GLN A 242 -3.33 17.48 -6.73
CA GLN A 242 -2.20 16.75 -7.34
C GLN A 242 -1.80 15.52 -6.52
N LEU A 243 -1.77 15.65 -5.18
CA LEU A 243 -1.52 14.51 -4.30
C LEU A 243 -2.60 13.44 -4.46
N ALA A 244 -3.88 13.84 -4.44
CA ALA A 244 -5.01 12.96 -4.62
C ALA A 244 -4.96 12.23 -5.96
N ARG A 245 -4.66 12.92 -7.07
CA ARG A 245 -4.48 12.29 -8.39
C ARG A 245 -3.34 11.27 -8.39
N ALA A 246 -2.21 11.57 -7.77
CA ALA A 246 -1.09 10.63 -7.69
C ALA A 246 -1.45 9.36 -6.92
N VAL A 247 -2.13 9.51 -5.76
CA VAL A 247 -2.66 8.41 -4.97
C VAL A 247 -3.68 7.59 -5.76
N LYS A 248 -4.70 8.23 -6.36
CA LYS A 248 -5.72 7.57 -7.20
C LYS A 248 -5.08 6.76 -8.32
N ARG A 249 -4.12 7.35 -9.03
CA ARG A 249 -3.40 6.70 -10.13
C ARG A 249 -2.72 5.43 -9.66
N LYS A 250 -2.01 5.49 -8.52
CA LYS A 250 -1.27 4.33 -8.01
C LYS A 250 -2.21 3.23 -7.51
N LEU A 251 -3.27 3.58 -6.78
CA LEU A 251 -4.29 2.61 -6.35
C LEU A 251 -4.94 1.91 -7.55
N LYS A 252 -5.31 2.67 -8.59
CA LYS A 252 -5.83 2.11 -9.85
C LYS A 252 -4.81 1.15 -10.47
N GLN A 253 -3.54 1.52 -10.57
CA GLN A 253 -2.50 0.62 -11.10
C GLN A 253 -2.38 -0.70 -10.31
N ILE A 254 -2.48 -0.66 -8.98
CA ILE A 254 -2.46 -1.87 -8.14
C ILE A 254 -3.71 -2.71 -8.38
N GLN A 255 -4.89 -2.07 -8.44
CA GLN A 255 -6.17 -2.74 -8.72
C GLN A 255 -6.16 -3.53 -10.04
N TYR A 256 -5.50 -3.02 -11.09
CA TYR A 256 -5.37 -3.75 -12.36
C TYR A 256 -4.23 -4.77 -12.40
N ARG A 257 -3.43 -4.91 -11.33
CA ARG A 257 -2.24 -5.78 -11.25
C ARG A 257 -2.30 -6.69 -10.00
N PRO A 258 -3.06 -7.79 -10.05
CA PRO A 258 -3.32 -8.67 -8.91
C PRO A 258 -2.04 -9.20 -8.25
N HIS A 259 -1.00 -9.52 -9.03
CA HIS A 259 0.28 -9.98 -8.50
C HIS A 259 0.92 -9.02 -7.48
N LEU A 260 0.59 -7.73 -7.52
CA LEU A 260 1.03 -6.77 -6.50
C LEU A 260 0.26 -6.94 -5.18
N VAL A 261 -1.03 -7.26 -5.25
CA VAL A 261 -1.87 -7.59 -4.10
C VAL A 261 -1.44 -8.94 -3.52
N ASP A 262 -1.23 -9.95 -4.37
CA ASP A 262 -0.71 -11.26 -3.97
C ASP A 262 0.64 -11.16 -3.27
N GLY A 263 1.57 -10.36 -3.81
CA GLY A 263 2.87 -10.12 -3.18
C GLY A 263 2.77 -9.44 -1.82
N CYS A 264 1.73 -8.64 -1.57
CA CYS A 264 1.46 -8.08 -0.24
C CYS A 264 0.97 -9.15 0.73
N HIS A 265 0.16 -10.11 0.28
CA HIS A 265 -0.25 -11.27 1.08
C HIS A 265 0.93 -12.17 1.40
N THR A 266 1.75 -12.55 0.42
CA THR A 266 2.94 -13.39 0.66
C THR A 266 3.88 -12.76 1.70
N GLY A 267 3.98 -11.43 1.72
CA GLY A 267 4.78 -10.70 2.70
C GLY A 267 4.34 -10.82 4.15
N THR A 268 3.09 -11.23 4.43
CA THR A 268 2.58 -11.42 5.80
C THR A 268 2.93 -12.79 6.38
N GLY A 269 3.35 -13.74 5.53
CA GLY A 269 3.61 -15.13 5.93
C GLY A 269 2.35 -15.95 6.21
N LEU A 270 1.15 -15.40 6.01
CA LEU A 270 -0.10 -16.14 6.18
C LEU A 270 -0.27 -17.15 5.04
N ILE A 271 -0.54 -18.39 5.39
CA ILE A 271 -0.85 -19.45 4.44
C ILE A 271 -2.36 -19.50 4.26
N MET A 272 -2.80 -19.42 3.01
CA MET A 272 -4.17 -19.73 2.64
C MET A 272 -4.17 -21.20 2.23
N ASP A 273 -4.56 -22.10 3.14
CA ASP A 273 -4.58 -23.52 2.82
C ASP A 273 -5.53 -23.79 1.65
N ASN A 274 -5.00 -24.44 0.62
CA ASN A 274 -5.83 -25.11 -0.39
C ASN A 274 -6.41 -26.36 0.28
N VAL A 275 -7.56 -26.22 0.94
CA VAL A 275 -8.36 -27.38 1.37
C VAL A 275 -9.00 -27.98 0.11
N GLY A 276 -8.23 -28.76 -0.63
CA GLY A 276 -8.65 -29.29 -1.93
C GLY A 276 -7.65 -30.22 -2.57
N ARG A 277 -7.25 -31.28 -1.86
CA ARG A 277 -6.79 -32.56 -2.43
C ARG A 277 -6.68 -33.61 -1.32
N GLU A 278 -7.81 -33.95 -0.72
CA GLU A 278 -7.92 -35.14 0.10
C GLU A 278 -9.17 -35.88 -0.37
N GLY A 279 -8.94 -36.96 -1.12
CA GLY A 279 -10.01 -37.76 -1.72
C GLY A 279 -9.74 -38.20 -3.15
N ASP A 280 -8.60 -38.85 -3.41
CA ASP A 280 -8.52 -39.82 -4.51
C ASP A 280 -7.39 -40.84 -4.25
N ARG A 281 -7.59 -41.66 -3.21
CA ARG A 281 -6.81 -42.88 -2.94
C ARG A 281 -7.76 -43.96 -2.42
N ASN A 282 -8.78 -44.28 -3.21
CA ASN A 282 -9.46 -45.56 -3.12
C ASN A 282 -10.25 -45.80 -4.42
N ALA A 283 -9.56 -46.27 -5.46
CA ALA A 283 -10.19 -47.03 -6.53
C ALA A 283 -9.84 -48.51 -6.27
N PRO A 284 -10.81 -49.43 -6.23
CA PRO A 284 -10.52 -50.85 -6.13
C PRO A 284 -9.93 -51.33 -7.45
N ALA A 285 -9.02 -52.31 -7.36
CA ALA A 285 -8.51 -53.02 -8.51
C ALA A 285 -9.63 -53.87 -9.13
N GLU A 286 -9.87 -53.67 -10.42
CA GLU A 286 -10.41 -54.68 -11.33
C GLU A 286 -9.40 -54.91 -12.46
#